data_AF-A0A1G5C7H6-F1
#
_entry.id   AF-A0A1G5C7H6-F1
#
_cell.length_a   1.000
_cell.length_b   1.000
_cell.length_c   1.000
_cell.angle_alpha   90.00
_cell.angle_beta   90.00
_cell.angle_gamma   90.00
#
_symmetry.space_group_name_H-M   'P 1'
#
loop_
_entity.id
_entity.type
_entity.pdbx_description
1 polymer ?
#
loop_
_entity_poly.entity_id
_entity_poly.type
_entity_poly.pdbx_seq_one_letter_code
_entity_poly.pdbx_strand_id
1 'polypeptide(L)'
;MFFVDTMETAGLGNRSYLAGGRHSALVVDPPRDIDRVIAAAARRGVRIALVVETHLHNDYVTGGLELARVTGAAYLVPAAAPVSFDRVPVADGDTAPVDEGLTVRAMATPGHTPHHTSYVLEEDGRPVAAFTGGSLLIGSVGRPDLVEPRLTAVLARAQHASAHRLADELDDAVPVLPTHGFGSFCSSAQADGDTTTIGAERARNDALVKDVDTFVAELLAGLDDVPAYYAHMGPANAAGPDPIDLIPPARADAEQIARRLAAGEWVVDLRSRVAFAEGHVAGSFNFEGEGQLATYLAWLIPWGRPVTLLAHTADDVAHAQRELARVGIGRPVAVATGDPQTWVRTTDELRSFRRSDFAGLAAARERGEQPVILDVRRDSERRAGAVVGSVHIPVHELPKRLHDVPGGKVWVHCAGGMRAAIAASLLDAADREVVAVDDGFAAAEAAGLTIAAPASGAPASKTGTAPAAA
;
A
#
# COMPACT_ATOMS: atom_id res chain seq x y z
N MET A 1 25.40 -20.75 12.43
CA MET A 1 25.41 -19.42 11.80
C MET A 1 24.19 -19.31 10.93
N PHE A 2 23.20 -18.62 11.44
CA PHE A 2 21.98 -18.28 10.73
C PHE A 2 22.20 -17.14 9.72
N PHE A 3 21.22 -16.91 8.87
CA PHE A 3 21.10 -15.71 8.04
C PHE A 3 19.67 -15.18 8.06
N VAL A 4 19.51 -13.90 7.72
CA VAL A 4 18.23 -13.26 7.45
C VAL A 4 18.39 -12.38 6.20
N ASP A 5 17.58 -12.65 5.18
CA ASP A 5 17.45 -11.84 3.97
C ASP A 5 16.11 -11.10 3.97
N THR A 6 16.18 -9.78 3.78
CA THR A 6 15.01 -8.93 3.58
C THR A 6 14.65 -8.87 2.10
N MET A 7 13.39 -9.14 1.78
CA MET A 7 12.81 -8.98 0.45
C MET A 7 11.82 -7.83 0.48
N GLU A 8 12.16 -6.74 -0.19
CA GLU A 8 11.33 -5.53 -0.19
C GLU A 8 10.31 -5.55 -1.34
N THR A 9 9.12 -5.05 -1.03
CA THR A 9 8.04 -4.76 -1.98
C THR A 9 7.72 -3.27 -1.86
N ALA A 10 8.61 -2.44 -2.42
CA ALA A 10 8.63 -1.00 -2.22
C ALA A 10 7.30 -0.31 -2.57
N GLY A 11 6.62 -0.73 -3.64
CA GLY A 11 5.33 -0.14 -4.05
C GLY A 11 4.19 -0.27 -3.02
N LEU A 12 4.30 -1.26 -2.12
CA LEU A 12 3.36 -1.48 -1.01
C LEU A 12 3.95 -1.06 0.35
N GLY A 13 5.24 -0.78 0.42
CA GLY A 13 5.95 -0.48 1.65
C GLY A 13 6.08 -1.68 2.59
N ASN A 14 6.14 -2.89 2.02
CA ASN A 14 6.17 -4.15 2.75
C ASN A 14 7.53 -4.85 2.66
N ARG A 15 7.86 -5.62 3.70
CA ARG A 15 9.00 -6.52 3.75
C ARG A 15 8.55 -7.94 4.05
N SER A 16 9.23 -8.88 3.40
CA SER A 16 9.14 -10.30 3.67
C SER A 16 10.53 -10.81 4.00
N TYR A 17 10.64 -11.95 4.68
CA TYR A 17 11.95 -12.42 5.15
C TYR A 17 12.20 -13.86 4.76
N LEU A 18 13.42 -14.15 4.32
CA LEU A 18 13.96 -15.50 4.19
C LEU A 18 15.03 -15.67 5.27
N ALA A 19 14.85 -16.58 6.21
CA ALA A 19 15.77 -16.76 7.32
C ALA A 19 16.01 -18.24 7.62
N GLY A 20 17.27 -18.62 7.85
CA GLY A 20 17.60 -20.03 8.00
C GLY A 20 19.06 -20.29 8.33
N GLY A 21 19.42 -21.57 8.25
CA GLY A 21 20.77 -22.06 8.51
C GLY A 21 21.50 -22.42 7.22
N ARG A 22 22.23 -23.54 7.26
CA ARG A 22 23.03 -24.05 6.14
C ARG A 22 22.20 -24.81 5.12
N HIS A 23 21.15 -25.50 5.54
CA HIS A 23 20.42 -26.46 4.71
C HIS A 23 18.97 -26.05 4.46
N SER A 24 18.34 -25.40 5.43
CA SER A 24 16.94 -25.00 5.32
C SER A 24 16.65 -23.63 5.93
N ALA A 25 15.54 -23.07 5.48
CA ALA A 25 15.06 -21.76 5.86
C ALA A 25 13.54 -21.74 6.04
N LEU A 26 13.08 -20.75 6.78
CA LEU A 26 11.69 -20.30 6.80
C LEU A 26 11.51 -19.07 5.92
N VAL A 27 10.29 -18.87 5.44
CA VAL A 27 9.86 -17.61 4.81
C VAL A 27 8.75 -16.99 5.65
N VAL A 28 8.88 -15.72 5.97
CA VAL A 28 7.88 -14.94 6.73
C VAL A 28 7.17 -13.99 5.79
N ASP A 29 5.82 -13.99 5.86
CA ASP A 29 4.93 -13.09 5.11
C ASP A 29 5.28 -13.01 3.62
N PRO A 30 5.30 -14.16 2.91
CA PRO A 30 5.77 -14.22 1.53
C PRO A 30 4.93 -13.36 0.58
N PRO A 31 5.57 -12.61 -0.33
CA PRO A 31 4.86 -11.84 -1.32
C PRO A 31 4.13 -12.76 -2.30
N ARG A 32 3.12 -12.22 -2.98
CA ARG A 32 2.30 -12.94 -3.96
C ARG A 32 3.11 -13.62 -5.06
N ASP A 33 4.14 -12.92 -5.54
CA ASP A 33 5.03 -13.36 -6.57
C ASP A 33 6.14 -14.27 -6.01
N ILE A 34 5.80 -15.54 -5.80
CA ILE A 34 6.65 -16.52 -5.12
C ILE A 34 7.95 -16.90 -5.87
N ASP A 35 8.04 -16.60 -7.17
CA ASP A 35 9.21 -16.86 -8.01
C ASP A 35 10.46 -16.14 -7.46
N ARG A 36 10.30 -14.92 -6.96
CA ARG A 36 11.41 -14.18 -6.34
C ARG A 36 11.90 -14.80 -5.04
N VAL A 37 10.99 -15.44 -4.28
CA VAL A 37 11.30 -16.12 -3.01
C VAL A 37 12.07 -17.40 -3.29
N ILE A 38 11.59 -18.19 -4.24
CA ILE A 38 12.27 -19.41 -4.70
C ILE A 38 13.67 -19.07 -5.22
N ALA A 39 13.81 -18.01 -6.00
CA ALA A 39 15.11 -17.55 -6.49
C ALA A 39 16.04 -17.11 -5.35
N ALA A 40 15.52 -16.46 -4.29
CA ALA A 40 16.31 -16.09 -3.12
C ALA A 40 16.82 -17.32 -2.35
N ALA A 41 15.95 -18.30 -2.09
CA ALA A 41 16.33 -19.56 -1.45
C ALA A 41 17.36 -20.33 -2.29
N ALA A 42 17.19 -20.37 -3.62
CA ALA A 42 18.12 -21.01 -4.54
C ALA A 42 19.51 -20.35 -4.51
N ARG A 43 19.59 -19.01 -4.46
CA ARG A 43 20.87 -18.29 -4.33
C ARG A 43 21.59 -18.60 -3.02
N ARG A 44 20.84 -18.85 -1.95
CA ARG A 44 21.36 -19.30 -0.65
C ARG A 44 21.71 -20.79 -0.60
N GLY A 45 21.26 -21.57 -1.57
CA GLY A 45 21.45 -23.02 -1.59
C GLY A 45 20.65 -23.77 -0.52
N VAL A 46 19.53 -23.19 -0.06
CA VAL A 46 18.71 -23.75 1.03
C VAL A 46 17.35 -24.22 0.54
N ARG A 47 16.77 -25.20 1.24
CA ARG A 47 15.36 -25.62 1.06
C ARG A 47 14.45 -24.74 1.92
N ILE A 48 13.32 -24.32 1.38
CA ILE A 48 12.26 -23.70 2.19
C ILE A 48 11.55 -24.83 2.94
N ALA A 49 11.73 -24.88 4.27
CA ALA A 49 11.14 -25.89 5.14
C ALA A 49 9.84 -25.42 5.77
N LEU A 50 9.74 -24.13 6.08
CA LEU A 50 8.58 -23.49 6.70
C LEU A 50 8.18 -22.25 5.90
N VAL A 51 6.88 -22.01 5.82
CA VAL A 51 6.30 -20.74 5.38
C VAL A 51 5.38 -20.28 6.49
N VAL A 52 5.56 -19.06 6.99
CA VAL A 52 4.83 -18.56 8.15
C VAL A 52 4.12 -17.25 7.81
N GLU A 53 2.88 -17.12 8.29
CA GLU A 53 2.10 -15.87 8.25
C GLU A 53 2.06 -15.25 9.63
N THR A 54 2.38 -13.96 9.75
CA THR A 54 2.21 -13.22 11.01
C THR A 54 0.74 -12.94 11.27
N HIS A 55 -0.02 -12.67 10.22
CA HIS A 55 -1.46 -12.41 10.27
C HIS A 55 -2.11 -12.62 8.90
N LEU A 56 -3.41 -12.35 8.80
CA LEU A 56 -4.09 -12.29 7.50
C LEU A 56 -3.93 -10.87 6.97
N HIS A 57 -3.11 -10.73 5.95
CA HIS A 57 -2.75 -9.43 5.37
C HIS A 57 -3.98 -8.74 4.76
N ASN A 58 -4.08 -7.44 4.99
CA ASN A 58 -5.16 -6.59 4.46
C ASN A 58 -4.71 -5.76 3.26
N ASP A 59 -3.44 -5.78 2.91
CA ASP A 59 -2.81 -4.87 1.94
C ASP A 59 -2.18 -5.57 0.74
N TYR A 60 -2.10 -6.89 0.76
CA TYR A 60 -1.71 -7.68 -0.41
C TYR A 60 -2.30 -9.08 -0.32
N VAL A 61 -2.31 -9.77 -1.46
CA VAL A 61 -2.66 -11.19 -1.56
C VAL A 61 -1.42 -12.02 -1.20
N THR A 62 -1.50 -12.87 -0.19
CA THR A 62 -0.35 -13.69 0.23
C THR A 62 0.09 -14.67 -0.86
N GLY A 63 1.40 -14.91 -0.95
CA GLY A 63 1.97 -16.03 -1.71
C GLY A 63 2.13 -17.31 -0.89
N GLY A 64 1.81 -17.29 0.41
CA GLY A 64 2.25 -18.32 1.35
C GLY A 64 1.69 -19.70 1.09
N LEU A 65 0.38 -19.79 0.83
CA LEU A 65 -0.27 -21.05 0.50
C LEU A 65 0.35 -21.70 -0.75
N GLU A 66 0.57 -20.91 -1.81
CA GLU A 66 1.13 -21.41 -3.06
C GLU A 66 2.60 -21.77 -2.91
N LEU A 67 3.38 -20.95 -2.21
CA LEU A 67 4.78 -21.23 -1.92
C LEU A 67 4.93 -22.55 -1.17
N ALA A 68 4.10 -22.78 -0.15
CA ALA A 68 4.10 -24.02 0.62
C ALA A 68 3.75 -25.24 -0.26
N ARG A 69 2.75 -25.12 -1.14
CA ARG A 69 2.38 -26.18 -2.10
C ARG A 69 3.51 -26.52 -3.06
N VAL A 70 4.13 -25.52 -3.67
CA VAL A 70 5.20 -25.70 -4.67
C VAL A 70 6.48 -26.27 -4.04
N THR A 71 6.79 -25.88 -2.79
CA THR A 71 8.04 -26.29 -2.12
C THR A 71 7.89 -27.51 -1.22
N GLY A 72 6.66 -27.88 -0.85
CA GLY A 72 6.38 -28.89 0.17
C GLY A 72 6.69 -28.43 1.60
N ALA A 73 6.85 -27.11 1.82
CA ALA A 73 7.09 -26.55 3.14
C ALA A 73 5.84 -26.65 4.04
N ALA A 74 6.04 -26.72 5.36
CA ALA A 74 4.93 -26.62 6.29
C ALA A 74 4.41 -25.18 6.31
N TYR A 75 3.09 -25.00 6.11
CA TYR A 75 2.46 -23.69 6.11
C TYR A 75 1.88 -23.36 7.49
N LEU A 76 2.62 -22.58 8.27
CA LEU A 76 2.26 -22.19 9.63
C LEU A 76 1.44 -20.89 9.58
N VAL A 77 0.21 -20.98 10.09
CA VAL A 77 -0.74 -19.85 10.11
C VAL A 77 -1.36 -19.77 11.49
N PRO A 78 -1.55 -18.56 12.07
CA PRO A 78 -2.09 -18.43 13.41
C PRO A 78 -3.38 -19.23 13.59
N ALA A 79 -3.49 -20.00 14.67
CA ALA A 79 -4.60 -20.92 14.90
C ALA A 79 -5.95 -20.18 14.89
N ALA A 80 -5.99 -18.96 15.41
CA ALA A 80 -7.16 -18.09 15.45
C ALA A 80 -7.51 -17.43 14.10
N ALA A 81 -6.66 -17.53 13.08
CA ALA A 81 -6.95 -16.99 11.76
C ALA A 81 -8.08 -17.80 11.07
N PRO A 82 -9.17 -17.15 10.64
CA PRO A 82 -10.31 -17.82 10.03
C PRO A 82 -10.05 -18.12 8.55
N VAL A 83 -9.29 -19.19 8.26
CA VAL A 83 -9.00 -19.60 6.88
C VAL A 83 -9.69 -20.90 6.47
N SER A 84 -9.88 -21.08 5.17
CA SER A 84 -10.67 -22.16 4.56
C SER A 84 -9.84 -23.25 3.87
N PHE A 85 -8.53 -23.23 4.07
CA PHE A 85 -7.58 -24.20 3.52
C PHE A 85 -6.78 -24.91 4.62
N ASP A 86 -6.19 -26.04 4.25
CA ASP A 86 -5.31 -26.82 5.12
C ASP A 86 -4.04 -26.05 5.46
N ARG A 87 -3.66 -26.09 6.74
CA ARG A 87 -2.48 -25.44 7.30
C ARG A 87 -2.00 -26.17 8.54
N VAL A 88 -0.81 -25.82 9.01
CA VAL A 88 -0.37 -26.09 10.37
C VAL A 88 -0.82 -24.92 11.25
N PRO A 89 -1.85 -25.09 12.10
CA PRO A 89 -2.26 -24.02 13.01
C PRO A 89 -1.17 -23.82 14.07
N VAL A 90 -0.82 -22.57 14.36
CA VAL A 90 0.16 -22.23 15.41
C VAL A 90 -0.48 -21.41 16.53
N ALA A 91 -0.21 -21.79 17.76
CA ALA A 91 -0.62 -21.10 18.98
C ALA A 91 0.60 -20.46 19.67
N ASP A 92 0.33 -19.71 20.74
CA ASP A 92 1.38 -19.08 21.53
C ASP A 92 2.35 -20.11 22.12
N GLY A 93 3.65 -19.87 21.95
CA GLY A 93 4.72 -20.74 22.46
C GLY A 93 5.02 -21.97 21.60
N ASP A 94 4.25 -22.24 20.55
CA ASP A 94 4.56 -23.34 19.62
C ASP A 94 5.92 -23.12 18.96
N THR A 95 6.65 -24.22 18.73
CA THR A 95 7.97 -24.18 18.11
C THR A 95 8.04 -25.13 16.91
N ALA A 96 8.81 -24.75 15.91
CA ALA A 96 9.10 -25.58 14.74
C ALA A 96 10.59 -25.54 14.38
N PRO A 97 11.21 -26.68 14.02
CA PRO A 97 12.60 -26.70 13.60
C PRO A 97 12.77 -26.05 12.22
N VAL A 98 13.76 -25.16 12.09
CA VAL A 98 14.13 -24.49 10.84
C VAL A 98 15.31 -25.20 10.19
N ASP A 99 16.36 -25.48 10.96
CA ASP A 99 17.58 -26.20 10.56
C ASP A 99 18.27 -26.76 11.83
N GLU A 100 19.43 -27.41 11.69
CA GLU A 100 20.23 -27.85 12.83
C GLU A 100 20.57 -26.68 13.77
N GLY A 101 20.18 -26.79 15.04
CA GLY A 101 20.38 -25.76 16.06
C GLY A 101 19.49 -24.51 15.89
N LEU A 102 18.60 -24.47 14.89
CA LEU A 102 17.71 -23.34 14.63
C LEU A 102 16.23 -23.73 14.76
N THR A 103 15.51 -22.98 15.60
CA THR A 103 14.07 -23.13 15.81
C THR A 103 13.36 -21.81 15.62
N VAL A 104 12.11 -21.84 15.17
CA VAL A 104 11.22 -20.69 15.20
C VAL A 104 10.15 -20.89 16.27
N ARG A 105 9.96 -19.88 17.13
CA ARG A 105 8.94 -19.87 18.19
C ARG A 105 7.85 -18.85 17.84
N ALA A 106 6.60 -19.27 17.94
CA ALA A 106 5.45 -18.39 17.79
C ALA A 106 5.17 -17.63 19.10
N MET A 107 4.90 -16.33 18.97
CA MET A 107 4.48 -15.45 20.07
C MET A 107 3.20 -14.72 19.66
N ALA A 108 2.08 -15.01 20.33
CA ALA A 108 0.84 -14.30 20.11
C ALA A 108 1.00 -12.81 20.48
N THR A 109 0.78 -11.94 19.51
CA THR A 109 0.98 -10.50 19.62
C THR A 109 -0.22 -9.75 19.02
N PRO A 110 -1.44 -9.97 19.58
CA PRO A 110 -2.66 -9.38 19.05
C PRO A 110 -2.64 -7.85 19.12
N GLY A 111 -3.32 -7.24 18.15
CA GLY A 111 -3.59 -5.81 18.10
C GLY A 111 -3.84 -5.36 16.67
N HIS A 112 -2.84 -5.41 15.78
CA HIS A 112 -3.04 -5.13 14.34
C HIS A 112 -4.17 -6.00 13.77
N THR A 113 -4.15 -7.28 14.14
CA THR A 113 -5.28 -8.20 14.01
C THR A 113 -5.43 -8.99 15.33
N PRO A 114 -6.62 -9.55 15.64
CA PRO A 114 -6.81 -10.33 16.87
C PRO A 114 -5.99 -11.63 16.88
N HIS A 115 -5.62 -12.16 15.72
CA HIS A 115 -4.85 -13.39 15.56
C HIS A 115 -3.37 -13.15 15.25
N HIS A 116 -2.90 -11.91 15.33
CA HIS A 116 -1.52 -11.58 14.98
C HIS A 116 -0.52 -12.37 15.86
N THR A 117 0.51 -12.89 15.21
CA THR A 117 1.57 -13.70 15.80
C THR A 117 2.93 -13.22 15.29
N SER A 118 3.82 -12.88 16.20
CA SER A 118 5.24 -12.65 15.91
C SER A 118 5.99 -13.98 15.92
N TYR A 119 7.08 -14.09 15.17
CA TYR A 119 7.93 -15.28 15.16
C TYR A 119 9.34 -14.92 15.59
N VAL A 120 9.90 -15.69 16.51
CA VAL A 120 11.26 -15.50 17.02
C VAL A 120 12.13 -16.62 16.50
N LEU A 121 13.18 -16.28 15.74
CA LEU A 121 14.22 -17.22 15.37
C LEU A 121 15.18 -17.37 16.54
N GLU A 122 15.47 -18.62 16.90
CA GLU A 122 16.35 -18.97 18.02
C GLU A 122 17.49 -19.85 17.54
N GLU A 123 18.72 -19.53 17.93
CA GLU A 123 19.92 -20.37 17.74
C GLU A 123 20.32 -20.95 19.10
N ASP A 124 20.30 -22.28 19.23
CA ASP A 124 20.55 -23.01 20.48
C ASP A 124 19.72 -22.50 21.67
N GLY A 125 18.45 -22.15 21.42
CA GLY A 125 17.50 -21.64 22.40
C GLY A 125 17.68 -20.16 22.76
N ARG A 126 18.53 -19.42 22.05
CA ARG A 126 18.70 -17.96 22.23
C ARG A 126 18.04 -17.20 21.09
N PRO A 127 17.17 -16.20 21.37
CA PRO A 127 16.62 -15.33 20.34
C PRO A 127 17.70 -14.60 19.54
N VAL A 128 17.65 -14.71 18.23
CA VAL A 128 18.60 -14.04 17.31
C VAL A 128 17.92 -13.07 16.34
N ALA A 129 16.61 -13.19 16.14
CA ALA A 129 15.80 -12.26 15.35
C ALA A 129 14.31 -12.39 15.70
N ALA A 130 13.56 -11.28 15.68
CA ALA A 130 12.12 -11.27 15.88
C ALA A 130 11.41 -10.70 14.65
N PHE A 131 10.62 -11.53 13.98
CA PHE A 131 9.72 -11.13 12.91
C PHE A 131 8.41 -10.65 13.52
N THR A 132 8.22 -9.33 13.56
CA THR A 132 7.19 -8.69 14.37
C THR A 132 5.93 -8.33 13.59
N GLY A 133 5.90 -8.60 12.28
CA GLY A 133 4.71 -8.38 11.46
C GLY A 133 4.20 -6.94 11.51
N GLY A 134 2.91 -6.79 11.78
CA GLY A 134 2.25 -5.52 12.12
C GLY A 134 2.22 -5.20 13.63
N SER A 135 2.83 -6.00 14.50
CA SER A 135 2.81 -5.76 15.95
C SER A 135 3.77 -4.64 16.38
N LEU A 136 5.08 -4.86 16.28
CA LEU A 136 6.07 -3.84 16.62
C LEU A 136 6.73 -3.36 15.33
N LEU A 137 6.57 -2.08 15.01
CA LEU A 137 7.19 -1.43 13.86
C LEU A 137 8.33 -0.52 14.33
N ILE A 138 9.09 0.05 13.39
CA ILE A 138 10.17 0.98 13.71
C ILE A 138 9.58 2.32 14.17
N GLY A 139 9.73 2.65 15.45
CA GLY A 139 9.20 3.86 16.09
C GLY A 139 7.68 3.90 16.26
N SER A 140 6.97 2.84 15.88
CA SER A 140 5.51 2.82 15.81
C SER A 140 4.94 1.39 15.93
N VAL A 141 3.65 1.24 15.65
CA VAL A 141 2.90 -0.02 15.65
C VAL A 141 1.98 -0.10 14.42
N GLY A 142 1.52 -1.29 14.08
CA GLY A 142 0.45 -1.45 13.09
C GLY A 142 -0.87 -0.87 13.58
N ARG A 143 -1.71 -0.45 12.64
CA ARG A 143 -3.02 0.13 12.96
C ARG A 143 -4.03 -0.95 13.42
N PRO A 144 -4.90 -0.67 14.41
CA PRO A 144 -5.80 -1.68 14.98
C PRO A 144 -7.23 -1.71 14.40
N ASP A 145 -7.51 -0.94 13.33
CA ASP A 145 -8.86 -0.65 12.85
C ASP A 145 -9.25 -1.35 11.52
N LEU A 146 -8.38 -2.20 10.96
CA LEU A 146 -8.63 -2.85 9.66
C LEU A 146 -9.61 -4.02 9.71
N VAL A 147 -9.72 -4.69 10.85
CA VAL A 147 -10.49 -5.94 10.95
C VAL A 147 -11.97 -5.65 11.17
N GLU A 148 -12.28 -4.82 12.17
CA GLU A 148 -13.65 -4.53 12.55
C GLU A 148 -13.67 -3.25 13.42
N PRO A 149 -14.44 -2.21 13.05
CA PRO A 149 -14.48 -0.93 13.77
C PRO A 149 -14.81 -1.04 15.26
N ARG A 150 -15.64 -2.01 15.67
CA ARG A 150 -15.99 -2.20 17.10
C ARG A 150 -14.84 -2.75 17.94
N LEU A 151 -13.83 -3.36 17.30
CA LEU A 151 -12.68 -3.94 17.99
C LEU A 151 -11.52 -2.96 18.11
N THR A 152 -11.50 -1.87 17.36
CA THR A 152 -10.39 -0.92 17.24
C THR A 152 -9.75 -0.51 18.57
N ALA A 153 -10.55 -0.08 19.55
CA ALA A 153 -10.01 0.36 20.84
C ALA A 153 -9.46 -0.80 21.70
N VAL A 154 -10.08 -1.98 21.63
CA VAL A 154 -9.62 -3.18 22.34
C VAL A 154 -8.30 -3.67 21.73
N LEU A 155 -8.23 -3.67 20.39
CA LEU A 155 -7.06 -4.03 19.63
C LEU A 155 -5.90 -3.03 19.84
N ALA A 156 -6.19 -1.73 19.96
CA ALA A 156 -5.18 -0.74 20.33
C ALA A 156 -4.55 -1.04 21.71
N ARG A 157 -5.36 -1.42 22.71
CA ARG A 157 -4.85 -1.84 24.02
C ARG A 157 -4.06 -3.15 23.95
N ALA A 158 -4.53 -4.11 23.15
CA ALA A 158 -3.81 -5.35 22.91
C ALA A 158 -2.45 -5.09 22.25
N GLN A 159 -2.38 -4.15 21.30
CA GLN A 159 -1.14 -3.74 20.64
C GLN A 159 -0.10 -3.24 21.65
N HIS A 160 -0.52 -2.39 22.59
CA HIS A 160 0.33 -1.90 23.69
C HIS A 160 0.87 -3.07 24.51
N ALA A 161 -0.01 -3.95 24.99
CA ALA A 161 0.39 -5.13 25.75
C ALA A 161 1.34 -6.06 24.97
N SER A 162 1.10 -6.27 23.67
CA SER A 162 1.94 -7.08 22.78
C SER A 162 3.33 -6.49 22.59
N ALA A 163 3.44 -5.15 22.46
CA ALA A 163 4.72 -4.47 22.38
C ALA A 163 5.52 -4.64 23.69
N HIS A 164 4.88 -4.41 24.85
CA HIS A 164 5.51 -4.62 26.16
C HIS A 164 5.97 -6.07 26.34
N ARG A 165 5.13 -7.05 25.97
CA ARG A 165 5.50 -8.47 26.01
C ARG A 165 6.76 -8.78 25.18
N LEU A 166 6.82 -8.31 23.94
CA LEU A 166 8.00 -8.51 23.09
C LEU A 166 9.25 -7.89 23.73
N ALA A 167 9.11 -6.71 24.32
CA ALA A 167 10.21 -6.05 25.02
C ALA A 167 10.61 -6.79 26.30
N ASP A 168 9.67 -7.38 27.04
CA ASP A 168 9.97 -8.07 28.30
C ASP A 168 10.60 -9.45 28.10
N GLU A 169 10.24 -10.16 27.03
CA GLU A 169 10.70 -11.53 26.77
C GLU A 169 11.96 -11.61 25.89
N LEU A 170 12.33 -10.54 25.19
CA LEU A 170 13.45 -10.54 24.24
C LEU A 170 14.59 -9.62 24.68
N ASP A 171 15.83 -10.06 24.44
CA ASP A 171 17.01 -9.27 24.73
C ASP A 171 17.08 -8.00 23.85
N ASP A 172 17.62 -6.92 24.40
CA ASP A 172 17.70 -5.61 23.74
C ASP A 172 18.46 -5.64 22.39
N ALA A 173 19.36 -6.61 22.20
CA ALA A 173 20.14 -6.77 20.98
C ALA A 173 19.37 -7.47 19.84
N VAL A 174 18.21 -8.09 20.12
CA VAL A 174 17.43 -8.83 19.12
C VAL A 174 16.92 -7.86 18.05
N PRO A 175 17.25 -8.08 16.76
CA PRO A 175 16.70 -7.30 15.67
C PRO A 175 15.18 -7.44 15.57
N VAL A 176 14.51 -6.32 15.32
CA VAL A 176 13.06 -6.25 15.07
C VAL A 176 12.85 -6.14 13.57
N LEU A 177 12.07 -7.07 13.02
CA LEU A 177 11.89 -7.27 11.58
C LEU A 177 10.38 -7.18 11.25
N PRO A 178 9.86 -5.96 11.05
CA PRO A 178 8.45 -5.74 10.77
C PRO A 178 8.10 -5.96 9.29
N THR A 179 6.86 -6.36 9.03
CA THR A 179 6.34 -6.51 7.66
C THR A 179 6.01 -5.15 7.03
N HIS A 180 5.66 -4.14 7.84
CA HIS A 180 5.22 -2.83 7.38
C HIS A 180 6.07 -1.68 7.95
N GLY A 181 5.78 -0.45 7.52
CA GLY A 181 6.42 0.78 8.03
C GLY A 181 7.12 1.61 6.96
N PHE A 182 7.39 1.03 5.78
CA PHE A 182 8.23 1.60 4.74
C PHE A 182 7.41 2.31 3.64
N GLY A 183 6.45 3.15 4.04
CA GLY A 183 5.44 3.74 3.14
C GLY A 183 4.09 3.02 3.11
N SER A 184 3.95 1.91 3.85
CA SER A 184 2.70 1.13 3.94
C SER A 184 1.59 1.86 4.71
N PHE A 185 0.35 1.71 4.27
CA PHE A 185 -0.86 2.23 4.93
C PHE A 185 -1.34 1.35 6.11
N CYS A 186 -0.71 0.18 6.33
CA CYS A 186 -0.90 -0.65 7.53
C CYS A 186 -0.14 -0.11 8.75
N SER A 187 0.80 0.80 8.55
CA SER A 187 1.51 1.48 9.64
C SER A 187 0.72 2.68 10.18
N SER A 188 0.74 2.90 11.49
CA SER A 188 0.13 4.09 12.10
C SER A 188 0.97 5.36 11.93
N ALA A 189 2.29 5.21 11.75
CA ALA A 189 3.21 6.29 11.38
C ALA A 189 4.28 5.77 10.39
N GLN A 190 5.01 6.66 9.72
CA GLN A 190 6.13 6.24 8.87
C GLN A 190 7.31 5.77 9.74
N ALA A 191 8.03 4.74 9.28
CA ALA A 191 9.24 4.27 9.95
C ALA A 191 10.34 5.34 9.95
N ASP A 192 11.06 5.45 11.06
CA ASP A 192 12.28 6.25 11.16
C ASP A 192 13.52 5.36 10.93
N GLY A 193 13.91 5.23 9.66
CA GLY A 193 15.03 4.40 9.22
C GLY A 193 14.66 2.96 8.84
N ASP A 194 15.68 2.16 8.54
CA ASP A 194 15.53 0.84 7.92
C ASP A 194 15.72 -0.36 8.87
N THR A 195 16.30 -0.15 10.05
CA THR A 195 16.64 -1.23 10.98
C THR A 195 16.46 -0.79 12.42
N THR A 196 16.06 -1.71 13.30
CA THR A 196 15.97 -1.44 14.74
C THR A 196 16.15 -2.73 15.56
N THR A 197 16.23 -2.59 16.89
CA THR A 197 16.30 -3.70 17.85
C THR A 197 15.29 -3.49 18.96
N ILE A 198 15.05 -4.53 19.76
CA ILE A 198 14.16 -4.45 20.93
C ILE A 198 14.58 -3.31 21.88
N GLY A 199 15.88 -3.16 22.16
CA GLY A 199 16.38 -2.11 23.05
C GLY A 199 16.21 -0.71 22.48
N ALA A 200 16.39 -0.55 21.15
CA ALA A 200 16.17 0.73 20.49
C ALA A 200 14.68 1.13 20.51
N GLU A 201 13.78 0.18 20.25
CA GLU A 201 12.33 0.42 20.35
C GLU A 201 11.89 0.67 21.79
N ARG A 202 12.43 -0.05 22.78
CA ARG A 202 12.15 0.21 24.21
C ARG A 202 12.41 1.66 24.60
N ALA A 203 13.45 2.27 24.04
CA ALA A 203 13.84 3.64 24.38
C ALA A 203 13.00 4.74 23.71
N ARG A 204 12.28 4.45 22.62
CA ARG A 204 11.65 5.48 21.78
C ARG A 204 10.26 5.18 21.24
N ASN A 205 9.86 3.91 21.15
CA ASN A 205 8.60 3.53 20.52
C ASN A 205 7.44 3.98 21.39
N ASP A 206 6.47 4.67 20.79
CA ASP A 206 5.30 5.20 21.48
C ASP A 206 4.55 4.16 22.32
N ALA A 207 4.46 2.91 21.83
CA ALA A 207 3.80 1.83 22.57
C ALA A 207 4.57 1.42 23.85
N LEU A 208 5.88 1.66 23.90
CA LEU A 208 6.76 1.25 25.00
C LEU A 208 7.04 2.39 25.98
N VAL A 209 7.00 3.65 25.53
CA VAL A 209 7.35 4.83 26.36
C VAL A 209 6.13 5.56 26.93
N LYS A 210 4.93 5.37 26.35
CA LYS A 210 3.68 6.01 26.82
C LYS A 210 2.84 5.04 27.65
N ASP A 211 2.05 5.59 28.57
CA ASP A 211 1.01 4.81 29.23
C ASP A 211 -0.08 4.39 28.23
N VAL A 212 -0.80 3.31 28.56
CA VAL A 212 -1.76 2.69 27.65
C VAL A 212 -2.88 3.64 27.21
N ASP A 213 -3.35 4.55 28.07
CA ASP A 213 -4.48 5.42 27.75
C ASP A 213 -4.04 6.53 26.80
N THR A 214 -2.89 7.16 27.06
CA THR A 214 -2.27 8.15 26.18
C THR A 214 -1.96 7.54 24.81
N PHE A 215 -1.31 6.37 24.80
CA PHE A 215 -0.98 5.65 23.56
C PHE A 215 -2.22 5.37 22.72
N VAL A 216 -3.28 4.82 23.31
CA VAL A 216 -4.52 4.50 22.59
C VAL A 216 -5.16 5.78 22.04
N ALA A 217 -5.27 6.84 22.84
CA ALA A 217 -5.88 8.09 22.41
C ALA A 217 -5.16 8.69 21.20
N GLU A 218 -3.83 8.76 21.25
CA GLU A 218 -3.01 9.31 20.17
C GLU A 218 -2.99 8.42 18.93
N LEU A 219 -2.84 7.10 19.10
CA LEU A 219 -2.88 6.14 18.00
C LEU A 219 -4.18 6.28 17.21
N LEU A 220 -5.33 6.31 17.89
CA LEU A 220 -6.64 6.42 17.24
C LEU A 220 -6.89 7.79 16.62
N ALA A 221 -6.35 8.86 17.21
CA ALA A 221 -6.43 10.21 16.64
C ALA A 221 -5.56 10.37 15.38
N GLY A 222 -4.50 9.57 15.24
CA GLY A 222 -3.58 9.59 14.10
C GLY A 222 -4.04 8.77 12.89
N LEU A 223 -5.07 7.92 13.02
CA LEU A 223 -5.53 7.08 11.92
C LEU A 223 -6.12 7.91 10.77
N ASP A 224 -5.71 7.55 9.55
CA ASP A 224 -6.18 8.13 8.29
C ASP A 224 -6.82 7.03 7.41
N ASP A 225 -7.39 7.44 6.28
CA ASP A 225 -8.02 6.55 5.32
C ASP A 225 -7.06 5.47 4.80
N VAL A 226 -7.65 4.32 4.49
CA VAL A 226 -6.97 3.16 3.92
C VAL A 226 -7.35 2.97 2.45
N PRO A 227 -6.45 2.35 1.66
CA PRO A 227 -6.80 1.90 0.34
C PRO A 227 -8.08 1.05 0.32
N ALA A 228 -9.03 1.42 -0.53
CA ALA A 228 -10.34 0.78 -0.62
C ALA A 228 -10.23 -0.73 -0.90
N TYR A 229 -9.19 -1.15 -1.61
CA TYR A 229 -8.97 -2.56 -1.92
C TYR A 229 -8.67 -3.42 -0.70
N TYR A 230 -8.32 -2.83 0.45
CA TYR A 230 -8.04 -3.59 1.68
C TYR A 230 -9.23 -4.43 2.13
N ALA A 231 -10.44 -3.99 1.81
CA ALA A 231 -11.68 -4.73 2.07
C ALA A 231 -11.74 -6.09 1.35
N HIS A 232 -10.93 -6.30 0.31
CA HIS A 232 -10.92 -7.52 -0.49
C HIS A 232 -9.74 -8.44 -0.17
N MET A 233 -8.66 -7.93 0.41
CA MET A 233 -7.44 -8.71 0.66
C MET A 233 -7.65 -9.75 1.77
N GLY A 234 -8.19 -9.33 2.92
CA GLY A 234 -8.47 -10.24 4.04
C GLY A 234 -9.34 -11.43 3.62
N PRO A 235 -10.51 -11.19 2.96
CA PRO A 235 -11.34 -12.28 2.41
C PRO A 235 -10.62 -13.17 1.39
N ALA A 236 -9.85 -12.60 0.45
CA ALA A 236 -9.10 -13.38 -0.53
C ALA A 236 -8.02 -14.26 0.13
N ASN A 237 -7.31 -13.70 1.11
CA ASN A 237 -6.29 -14.41 1.88
C ASN A 237 -6.89 -15.51 2.75
N ALA A 238 -8.06 -15.28 3.34
CA ALA A 238 -8.79 -16.30 4.11
C ALA A 238 -9.35 -17.44 3.24
N ALA A 239 -9.76 -17.12 2.01
CA ALA A 239 -10.25 -18.08 1.03
C ALA A 239 -9.15 -19.04 0.51
N GLY A 240 -7.88 -18.63 0.62
CA GLY A 240 -6.77 -19.35 0.01
C GLY A 240 -6.65 -18.96 -1.47
N PRO A 241 -5.85 -17.93 -1.78
CA PRO A 241 -5.81 -17.40 -3.13
C PRO A 241 -5.19 -18.40 -4.10
N ASP A 242 -5.69 -18.42 -5.34
CA ASP A 242 -5.20 -19.28 -6.44
C ASP A 242 -3.72 -19.04 -6.75
N PRO A 243 -3.05 -19.80 -7.63
CA PRO A 243 -1.74 -19.42 -8.13
C PRO A 243 -1.76 -18.05 -8.83
N ILE A 244 -0.63 -17.34 -8.81
CA ILE A 244 -0.49 -16.06 -9.52
C ILE A 244 -0.54 -16.28 -11.05
N ASP A 245 -1.36 -15.50 -11.77
CA ASP A 245 -1.41 -15.52 -13.24
C ASP A 245 -0.60 -14.37 -13.84
N LEU A 246 0.59 -14.71 -14.34
CA LEU A 246 1.50 -13.80 -15.03
C LEU A 246 1.57 -14.04 -16.56
N ILE A 247 0.58 -14.73 -17.13
CA ILE A 247 0.52 -14.92 -18.59
C ILE A 247 0.37 -13.54 -19.25
N PRO A 248 1.16 -13.21 -20.28
CA PRO A 248 1.04 -11.95 -21.00
C PRO A 248 -0.38 -11.72 -21.54
N PRO A 249 -1.00 -10.56 -21.29
CA PRO A 249 -2.33 -10.24 -21.82
C PRO A 249 -2.36 -10.17 -23.34
N ALA A 250 -3.57 -10.28 -23.90
CA ALA A 250 -3.78 -10.07 -25.33
C ALA A 250 -3.48 -8.62 -25.74
N ARG A 251 -2.90 -8.44 -26.94
CA ARG A 251 -2.66 -7.09 -27.48
C ARG A 251 -3.98 -6.44 -27.90
N ALA A 252 -4.12 -5.14 -27.63
CA ALA A 252 -5.16 -4.28 -28.13
C ALA A 252 -4.61 -3.32 -29.19
N ASP A 253 -5.27 -3.24 -30.35
CA ASP A 253 -5.10 -2.14 -31.29
C ASP A 253 -5.93 -0.90 -30.87
N ALA A 254 -5.75 0.21 -31.61
CA ALA A 254 -6.45 1.46 -31.34
C ALA A 254 -7.98 1.34 -31.34
N GLU A 255 -8.54 0.48 -32.20
CA GLU A 255 -9.98 0.27 -32.27
C GLU A 255 -10.47 -0.53 -31.05
N GLN A 256 -9.70 -1.52 -30.59
CA GLN A 256 -9.95 -2.24 -29.34
C GLN A 256 -9.87 -1.29 -28.14
N ILE A 257 -8.88 -0.40 -28.07
CA ILE A 257 -8.76 0.61 -27.01
C ILE A 257 -10.00 1.50 -26.98
N ALA A 258 -10.41 2.05 -28.12
CA ALA A 258 -11.60 2.90 -28.22
C ALA A 258 -12.88 2.18 -27.76
N ARG A 259 -13.07 0.92 -28.15
CA ARG A 259 -14.22 0.11 -27.70
C ARG A 259 -14.24 -0.12 -26.19
N ARG A 260 -13.08 -0.34 -25.58
CA ARG A 260 -12.95 -0.55 -24.13
C ARG A 260 -13.27 0.70 -23.34
N LEU A 261 -12.76 1.85 -23.79
CA LEU A 261 -13.14 3.17 -23.24
C LEU A 261 -14.64 3.40 -23.34
N ALA A 262 -15.26 3.12 -24.50
CA ALA A 262 -16.71 3.24 -24.68
C ALA A 262 -17.52 2.29 -23.79
N ALA A 263 -16.98 1.12 -23.44
CA ALA A 263 -17.56 0.19 -22.47
C ALA A 263 -17.33 0.63 -21.00
N GLY A 264 -16.60 1.73 -20.79
CA GLY A 264 -16.20 2.28 -19.50
C GLY A 264 -15.14 1.46 -18.77
N GLU A 265 -14.43 0.57 -19.47
CA GLU A 265 -13.27 -0.13 -18.90
C GLU A 265 -12.17 0.87 -18.54
N TRP A 266 -11.26 0.47 -17.64
CA TRP A 266 -10.15 1.33 -17.26
C TRP A 266 -8.98 1.10 -18.20
N VAL A 267 -8.70 2.11 -19.02
CA VAL A 267 -7.47 2.15 -19.83
C VAL A 267 -6.45 2.99 -19.07
N VAL A 268 -5.40 2.32 -18.61
CA VAL A 268 -4.37 2.88 -17.74
C VAL A 268 -3.08 3.07 -18.51
N ASP A 269 -2.61 4.30 -18.60
CA ASP A 269 -1.34 4.67 -19.20
C ASP A 269 -0.23 4.73 -18.15
N LEU A 270 0.77 3.86 -18.32
CA LEU A 270 1.87 3.64 -17.39
C LEU A 270 3.03 4.61 -17.54
N ARG A 271 2.99 5.48 -18.55
CA ARG A 271 4.07 6.44 -18.80
C ARG A 271 4.16 7.48 -17.69
N SER A 272 5.29 8.18 -17.66
CA SER A 272 5.49 9.28 -16.73
C SER A 272 4.41 10.34 -16.90
N ARG A 273 4.06 11.01 -15.80
CA ARG A 273 3.07 12.10 -15.80
C ARG A 273 3.42 13.24 -16.76
N VAL A 274 4.71 13.42 -17.04
CA VAL A 274 5.20 14.38 -18.03
C VAL A 274 4.76 13.98 -19.43
N ALA A 275 5.10 12.75 -19.84
CA ALA A 275 4.79 12.24 -21.17
C ALA A 275 3.27 12.07 -21.39
N PHE A 276 2.52 11.72 -20.33
CA PHE A 276 1.06 11.65 -20.38
C PHE A 276 0.45 13.04 -20.63
N ALA A 277 0.85 14.05 -19.86
CA ALA A 277 0.29 15.40 -19.97
C ALA A 277 0.52 16.03 -21.36
N GLU A 278 1.62 15.71 -22.02
CA GLU A 278 1.97 16.20 -23.36
C GLU A 278 1.14 15.55 -24.50
N GLY A 279 0.66 14.33 -24.30
CA GLY A 279 -0.09 13.59 -25.32
C GLY A 279 -0.53 12.21 -24.84
N HIS A 280 -1.84 11.99 -24.73
CA HIS A 280 -2.42 10.74 -24.27
C HIS A 280 -3.75 10.39 -24.97
N VAL A 281 -4.19 9.14 -24.80
CA VAL A 281 -5.47 8.66 -25.32
C VAL A 281 -6.61 9.31 -24.53
N ALA A 282 -7.56 9.94 -25.22
CA ALA A 282 -8.71 10.56 -24.57
C ALA A 282 -9.48 9.57 -23.69
N GLY A 283 -9.78 9.95 -22.45
CA GLY A 283 -10.50 9.10 -21.48
C GLY A 283 -9.65 8.04 -20.78
N SER A 284 -8.35 7.95 -21.09
CA SER A 284 -7.41 7.11 -20.33
C SER A 284 -6.99 7.78 -19.01
N PHE A 285 -6.52 6.97 -18.07
CA PHE A 285 -6.05 7.43 -16.76
C PHE A 285 -4.55 7.21 -16.61
N ASN A 286 -3.83 8.15 -16.01
CA ASN A 286 -2.39 8.04 -15.81
C ASN A 286 -2.08 7.47 -14.42
N PHE A 287 -1.34 6.37 -14.41
CA PHE A 287 -0.72 5.81 -13.21
C PHE A 287 0.69 5.38 -13.60
N GLU A 288 1.70 6.12 -13.15
CA GLU A 288 3.09 5.82 -13.49
C GLU A 288 3.43 4.36 -13.12
N GLY A 289 4.08 3.64 -14.04
CA GLY A 289 4.43 2.22 -13.83
C GLY A 289 5.40 2.01 -12.68
N GLU A 290 6.24 3.01 -12.40
CA GLU A 290 7.14 3.03 -11.25
C GLU A 290 6.46 3.61 -10.00
N GLY A 291 6.85 3.11 -8.82
CA GLY A 291 6.38 3.63 -7.54
C GLY A 291 5.16 2.90 -7.00
N GLN A 292 4.06 3.61 -6.75
CA GLN A 292 2.90 3.11 -6.00
C GLN A 292 1.70 2.74 -6.90
N LEU A 293 1.97 2.21 -8.10
CA LEU A 293 0.94 1.80 -9.07
C LEU A 293 -0.13 0.92 -8.44
N ALA A 294 0.27 -0.19 -7.82
CA ALA A 294 -0.64 -1.15 -7.20
C ALA A 294 -1.55 -0.48 -6.16
N THR A 295 -0.96 0.35 -5.30
CA THR A 295 -1.68 1.02 -4.22
C THR A 295 -2.74 1.98 -4.76
N TYR A 296 -2.37 2.93 -5.63
CA TYR A 296 -3.31 3.96 -6.08
C TYR A 296 -4.29 3.45 -7.13
N LEU A 297 -3.85 2.62 -8.08
CA LEU A 297 -4.79 2.07 -9.05
C LEU A 297 -5.85 1.22 -8.34
N ALA A 298 -5.46 0.31 -7.44
CA ALA A 298 -6.41 -0.51 -6.70
C ALA A 298 -7.28 0.28 -5.71
N TRP A 299 -6.81 1.43 -5.21
CA TRP A 299 -7.64 2.31 -4.38
C TRP A 299 -8.74 3.00 -5.20
N LEU A 300 -8.42 3.46 -6.41
CA LEU A 300 -9.30 4.31 -7.20
C LEU A 300 -10.22 3.54 -8.13
N ILE A 301 -9.78 2.39 -8.65
CA ILE A 301 -10.58 1.60 -9.59
C ILE A 301 -11.80 0.98 -8.88
N PRO A 302 -13.00 1.02 -9.47
CA PRO A 302 -14.11 0.21 -9.01
C PRO A 302 -13.72 -1.28 -9.00
N TRP A 303 -13.89 -1.95 -7.86
CA TRP A 303 -13.44 -3.33 -7.71
C TRP A 303 -14.01 -4.26 -8.79
N GLY A 304 -13.15 -5.09 -9.37
CA GLY A 304 -13.50 -6.02 -10.45
C GLY A 304 -13.67 -5.39 -11.83
N ARG A 305 -13.41 -4.07 -12.00
CA ARG A 305 -13.46 -3.44 -13.32
C ARG A 305 -12.30 -3.93 -14.21
N PRO A 306 -12.55 -4.23 -15.50
CA PRO A 306 -11.48 -4.63 -16.41
C PRO A 306 -10.43 -3.53 -16.61
N VAL A 307 -9.15 -3.93 -16.63
CA VAL A 307 -7.99 -3.04 -16.82
C VAL A 307 -7.29 -3.37 -18.14
N THR A 308 -7.05 -2.35 -18.95
CA THR A 308 -6.15 -2.39 -20.11
C THR A 308 -4.94 -1.51 -19.82
N LEU A 309 -3.73 -2.02 -20.06
CA LEU A 309 -2.50 -1.25 -19.81
C LEU A 309 -1.91 -0.70 -21.12
N LEU A 310 -1.53 0.56 -21.12
CA LEU A 310 -0.74 1.19 -22.18
C LEU A 310 0.66 1.46 -21.64
N ALA A 311 1.69 1.02 -22.34
CA ALA A 311 3.09 1.16 -21.90
C ALA A 311 4.04 1.31 -23.08
N HIS A 312 5.29 1.72 -22.85
CA HIS A 312 6.27 1.78 -23.94
C HIS A 312 6.71 0.37 -24.37
N THR A 313 6.97 -0.50 -23.39
CA THR A 313 7.56 -1.82 -23.65
C THR A 313 6.74 -2.95 -23.03
N ALA A 314 7.02 -4.19 -23.48
CA ALA A 314 6.43 -5.38 -22.88
C ALA A 314 6.94 -5.62 -21.45
N ASP A 315 8.14 -5.12 -21.11
CA ASP A 315 8.72 -5.25 -19.77
C ASP A 315 7.99 -4.33 -18.77
N ASP A 316 7.63 -3.12 -19.18
CA ASP A 316 6.80 -2.21 -18.38
C ASP A 316 5.44 -2.85 -18.05
N VAL A 317 4.84 -3.52 -19.05
CA VAL A 317 3.59 -4.28 -18.87
C VAL A 317 3.77 -5.43 -17.89
N ALA A 318 4.83 -6.22 -18.04
CA ALA A 318 5.10 -7.36 -17.16
C ALA A 318 5.36 -6.93 -15.72
N HIS A 319 6.06 -5.80 -15.53
CA HIS A 319 6.27 -5.18 -14.23
C HIS A 319 4.94 -4.75 -13.61
N ALA A 320 4.13 -3.97 -14.34
CA ALA A 320 2.83 -3.50 -13.86
C ALA A 320 1.85 -4.65 -13.56
N GLN A 321 1.78 -5.68 -14.41
CA GLN A 321 0.96 -6.87 -14.16
C GLN A 321 1.32 -7.53 -12.82
N ARG A 322 2.62 -7.62 -12.52
CA ARG A 322 3.10 -8.20 -11.27
C ARG A 322 2.75 -7.33 -10.06
N GLU A 323 2.92 -6.01 -10.15
CA GLU A 323 2.50 -5.07 -9.11
C GLU A 323 1.00 -5.21 -8.82
N LEU A 324 0.17 -5.24 -9.86
CA LEU A 324 -1.29 -5.34 -9.73
C LEU A 324 -1.76 -6.69 -9.15
N ALA A 325 -1.11 -7.79 -9.55
CA ALA A 325 -1.41 -9.12 -9.04
C ALA A 325 -1.20 -9.22 -7.51
N ARG A 326 -0.27 -8.44 -6.94
CA ARG A 326 -0.04 -8.39 -5.49
C ARG A 326 -1.23 -7.84 -4.71
N VAL A 327 -2.05 -6.99 -5.32
CA VAL A 327 -3.22 -6.35 -4.67
C VAL A 327 -4.55 -6.93 -5.18
N GLY A 328 -4.50 -8.13 -5.78
CA GLY A 328 -5.69 -8.86 -6.24
C GLY A 328 -6.32 -8.31 -7.51
N ILE A 329 -5.71 -7.33 -8.17
CA ILE A 329 -6.05 -7.00 -9.55
C ILE A 329 -5.38 -8.07 -10.42
N GLY A 330 -6.20 -9.04 -10.85
CA GLY A 330 -5.74 -10.14 -11.69
C GLY A 330 -5.21 -9.70 -13.05
N ARG A 331 -4.97 -10.66 -13.94
CA ARG A 331 -4.41 -10.41 -15.27
C ARG A 331 -5.18 -9.31 -16.01
N PRO A 332 -4.52 -8.23 -16.50
CA PRO A 332 -5.14 -7.23 -17.34
C PRO A 332 -5.84 -7.86 -18.55
N VAL A 333 -6.98 -7.30 -18.97
CA VAL A 333 -7.78 -7.88 -20.07
C VAL A 333 -7.18 -7.61 -21.46
N ALA A 334 -6.34 -6.58 -21.58
CA ALA A 334 -5.53 -6.31 -22.76
C ALA A 334 -4.36 -5.37 -22.45
N VAL A 335 -3.44 -5.27 -23.41
CA VAL A 335 -2.29 -4.36 -23.35
C VAL A 335 -2.03 -3.72 -24.70
N ALA A 336 -1.48 -2.51 -24.74
CA ALA A 336 -0.86 -1.95 -25.93
C ALA A 336 0.52 -1.40 -25.59
N THR A 337 1.50 -1.69 -26.44
CA THR A 337 2.89 -1.25 -26.28
C THR A 337 3.26 -0.30 -27.41
N GLY A 338 4.10 0.70 -27.15
CA GLY A 338 4.62 1.62 -28.16
C GLY A 338 4.38 3.08 -27.79
N ASP A 339 3.94 3.86 -28.78
CA ASP A 339 3.73 5.30 -28.62
C ASP A 339 2.25 5.68 -28.70
N PRO A 340 1.81 6.78 -28.05
CA PRO A 340 0.41 7.19 -28.02
C PRO A 340 -0.26 7.34 -29.38
N GLN A 341 0.50 7.75 -30.41
CA GLN A 341 0.01 7.89 -31.78
C GLN A 341 -0.46 6.55 -32.37
N THR A 342 0.02 5.42 -31.85
CA THR A 342 -0.38 4.07 -32.27
C THR A 342 -1.58 3.53 -31.48
N TRP A 343 -1.95 4.20 -30.38
CA TRP A 343 -3.03 3.79 -29.48
C TRP A 343 -4.36 4.46 -29.81
N VAL A 344 -4.34 5.50 -30.65
CA VAL A 344 -5.53 6.20 -31.14
C VAL A 344 -5.86 5.82 -32.58
N ARG A 345 -7.14 5.90 -32.93
CA ARG A 345 -7.58 5.69 -34.33
C ARG A 345 -7.02 6.83 -35.18
N THR A 346 -6.86 6.60 -36.48
CA THR A 346 -6.36 7.62 -37.42
C THR A 346 -7.22 8.88 -37.49
N THR A 347 -8.46 8.81 -37.01
CA THR A 347 -9.42 9.91 -36.94
C THR A 347 -9.42 10.65 -35.60
N ASP A 348 -8.76 10.10 -34.59
CA ASP A 348 -8.78 10.62 -33.23
C ASP A 348 -7.49 11.38 -32.95
N GLU A 349 -7.59 12.49 -32.24
CA GLU A 349 -6.44 13.26 -31.78
C GLU A 349 -6.06 12.88 -30.34
N LEU A 350 -4.77 13.00 -30.02
CA LEU A 350 -4.31 12.89 -28.64
C LEU A 350 -4.81 14.08 -27.83
N ARG A 351 -5.15 13.83 -26.57
CA ARG A 351 -5.40 14.89 -25.59
C ARG A 351 -4.12 15.28 -24.89
N SER A 352 -4.13 16.48 -24.33
CA SER A 352 -3.03 17.02 -23.53
C SER A 352 -3.61 17.98 -22.51
N PHE A 353 -2.93 18.12 -21.38
CA PHE A 353 -3.24 19.16 -20.41
C PHE A 353 -1.96 19.83 -19.93
N ARG A 354 -2.10 21.05 -19.43
CA ARG A 354 -0.94 21.84 -19.01
C ARG A 354 -0.39 21.28 -17.69
N ARG A 355 0.93 21.21 -17.58
CA ARG A 355 1.63 21.15 -16.29
C ARG A 355 2.17 22.51 -15.90
N SER A 356 2.22 22.78 -14.61
CA SER A 356 2.77 24.01 -14.02
C SER A 356 3.29 23.71 -12.61
N ASP A 357 3.82 24.71 -11.93
CA ASP A 357 4.19 24.70 -10.52
C ASP A 357 3.31 25.68 -9.70
N PHE A 358 3.55 25.75 -8.39
CA PHE A 358 2.86 26.72 -7.53
C PHE A 358 3.17 28.18 -7.90
N ALA A 359 4.36 28.48 -8.43
CA ALA A 359 4.70 29.82 -8.92
C ALA A 359 3.82 30.22 -10.13
N GLY A 360 3.57 29.30 -11.04
CA GLY A 360 2.66 29.50 -12.17
C GLY A 360 1.21 29.69 -11.73
N LEU A 361 0.78 28.99 -10.66
CA LEU A 361 -0.53 29.20 -10.05
C LEU A 361 -0.64 30.61 -9.44
N ALA A 362 0.37 31.05 -8.69
CA ALA A 362 0.41 32.39 -8.13
C ALA A 362 0.37 33.47 -9.23
N ALA A 363 1.19 33.32 -10.27
CA ALA A 363 1.21 34.23 -11.41
C ALA A 363 -0.13 34.25 -12.17
N ALA A 364 -0.86 33.13 -12.25
CA ALA A 364 -2.21 33.12 -12.81
C ALA A 364 -3.18 33.98 -12.00
N ARG A 365 -3.14 33.87 -10.67
CA ARG A 365 -3.95 34.72 -9.78
C ARG A 365 -3.59 36.21 -9.89
N GLU A 366 -2.30 36.53 -9.99
CA GLU A 366 -1.83 37.91 -10.18
C GLU A 366 -2.31 38.54 -11.50
N ARG A 367 -2.44 37.73 -12.56
CA ARG A 367 -3.05 38.15 -13.84
C ARG A 367 -4.57 38.34 -13.76
N GLY A 368 -5.19 38.12 -12.60
CA GLY A 368 -6.63 38.21 -12.40
C GLY A 368 -7.40 36.96 -12.82
N GLU A 369 -6.72 35.84 -13.14
CA GLU A 369 -7.39 34.56 -13.33
C GLU A 369 -8.01 34.10 -11.99
N GLN A 370 -9.19 33.49 -12.04
CA GLN A 370 -9.84 32.88 -10.86
C GLN A 370 -9.91 31.36 -11.02
N PRO A 371 -8.76 30.65 -10.94
CA PRO A 371 -8.74 29.21 -11.08
C PRO A 371 -9.41 28.52 -9.89
N VAL A 372 -10.02 27.37 -10.15
CA VAL A 372 -10.44 26.44 -9.10
C VAL A 372 -9.20 25.72 -8.60
N ILE A 373 -8.78 25.97 -7.37
CA ILE A 373 -7.63 25.28 -6.77
C ILE A 373 -8.15 24.01 -6.10
N LEU A 374 -7.76 22.85 -6.60
CA LEU A 374 -8.14 21.55 -6.06
C LEU A 374 -6.95 20.92 -5.33
N ASP A 375 -7.10 20.72 -4.03
CA ASP A 375 -6.15 20.00 -3.18
C ASP A 375 -6.61 18.54 -3.07
N VAL A 376 -5.79 17.61 -3.56
CA VAL A 376 -6.09 16.16 -3.51
C VAL A 376 -5.25 15.40 -2.48
N ARG A 377 -4.61 16.12 -1.55
CA ARG A 377 -3.91 15.51 -0.41
C ARG A 377 -4.89 14.86 0.57
N ARG A 378 -4.38 13.99 1.45
CA ARG A 378 -5.20 13.36 2.50
C ARG A 378 -5.63 14.39 3.55
N ASP A 379 -6.62 14.03 4.35
CA ASP A 379 -7.16 14.88 5.41
C ASP A 379 -6.09 15.28 6.44
N SER A 380 -5.19 14.36 6.79
CA SER A 380 -4.08 14.64 7.70
C SER A 380 -3.15 15.75 7.19
N GLU A 381 -2.76 15.66 5.91
CA GLU A 381 -1.93 16.66 5.23
C GLU A 381 -2.64 18.01 5.12
N ARG A 382 -3.95 17.98 4.84
CA ARG A 382 -4.80 19.18 4.76
C ARG A 382 -4.88 19.91 6.10
N ARG A 383 -5.02 19.17 7.21
CA ARG A 383 -5.09 19.74 8.57
C ARG A 383 -3.81 20.46 8.97
N ALA A 384 -2.66 20.05 8.44
CA ALA A 384 -1.37 20.70 8.71
C ALA A 384 -1.19 22.06 7.99
N GLY A 385 -2.01 22.35 6.98
CA GLY A 385 -2.00 23.62 6.26
C GLY A 385 -2.49 23.46 4.83
N ALA A 386 -3.12 24.50 4.28
CA ALA A 386 -3.75 24.46 2.94
C ALA A 386 -3.71 25.82 2.23
N VAL A 387 -3.68 25.83 0.89
CA VAL A 387 -3.84 27.08 0.14
C VAL A 387 -5.23 27.66 0.42
N VAL A 388 -5.29 28.93 0.83
CA VAL A 388 -6.56 29.62 1.12
C VAL A 388 -7.44 29.65 -0.12
N GLY A 389 -8.71 29.25 0.05
CA GLY A 389 -9.69 29.19 -1.04
C GLY A 389 -9.63 27.92 -1.89
N SER A 390 -8.75 26.95 -1.57
CA SER A 390 -8.73 25.66 -2.25
C SER A 390 -9.89 24.75 -1.83
N VAL A 391 -10.47 24.06 -2.81
CA VAL A 391 -11.40 22.94 -2.61
C VAL A 391 -10.59 21.71 -2.23
N HIS A 392 -11.10 20.91 -1.30
CA HIS A 392 -10.44 19.69 -0.84
C HIS A 392 -11.27 18.47 -1.17
N ILE A 393 -10.70 17.59 -1.99
CA ILE A 393 -11.24 16.26 -2.28
C ILE A 393 -10.04 15.33 -2.37
N PRO A 394 -9.75 14.52 -1.34
CA PRO A 394 -8.65 13.55 -1.40
C PRO A 394 -8.74 12.69 -2.66
N VAL A 395 -7.58 12.35 -3.24
CA VAL A 395 -7.51 11.68 -4.55
C VAL A 395 -8.35 10.40 -4.63
N HIS A 396 -8.47 9.67 -3.52
CA HIS A 396 -9.26 8.43 -3.44
C HIS A 396 -10.78 8.63 -3.43
N GLU A 397 -11.24 9.82 -3.08
CA GLU A 397 -12.67 10.17 -3.15
C GLU A 397 -13.05 10.78 -4.50
N LEU A 398 -12.07 11.33 -5.22
CA LEU A 398 -12.29 12.09 -6.45
C LEU A 398 -13.11 11.33 -7.52
N PRO A 399 -12.90 10.02 -7.78
CA PRO A 399 -13.74 9.30 -8.75
C PRO A 399 -15.24 9.33 -8.43
N LYS A 400 -15.60 9.40 -7.14
CA LYS A 400 -17.01 9.43 -6.68
C LYS A 400 -17.55 10.86 -6.53
N ARG A 401 -16.64 11.83 -6.38
CA ARG A 401 -16.94 13.23 -6.05
C ARG A 401 -16.54 14.21 -7.16
N LEU A 402 -16.36 13.71 -8.37
CA LEU A 402 -15.94 14.54 -9.50
C LEU A 402 -16.92 15.69 -9.80
N HIS A 403 -18.21 15.45 -9.54
CA HIS A 403 -19.28 16.43 -9.67
C HIS A 403 -19.24 17.54 -8.60
N ASP A 404 -18.54 17.30 -7.48
CA ASP A 404 -18.35 18.31 -6.43
C ASP A 404 -17.28 19.34 -6.81
N VAL A 405 -16.45 19.07 -7.83
CA VAL A 405 -15.41 19.99 -8.30
C VAL A 405 -16.06 21.18 -9.02
N PRO A 406 -15.94 22.42 -8.51
CA PRO A 406 -16.57 23.60 -9.10
C PRO A 406 -16.18 23.79 -10.56
N GLY A 407 -17.10 24.34 -11.37
CA GLY A 407 -16.86 24.61 -12.78
C GLY A 407 -15.70 25.60 -13.05
N GLY A 408 -15.12 25.51 -14.25
CA GLY A 408 -13.98 26.34 -14.67
C GLY A 408 -12.66 25.57 -14.74
N LYS A 409 -11.57 26.31 -14.98
CA LYS A 409 -10.20 25.78 -15.07
C LYS A 409 -9.70 25.33 -13.71
N VAL A 410 -9.39 24.05 -13.60
CA VAL A 410 -8.96 23.41 -12.34
C VAL A 410 -7.44 23.36 -12.27
N TRP A 411 -6.85 23.94 -11.24
CA TRP A 411 -5.45 23.76 -10.87
C TRP A 411 -5.39 22.73 -9.75
N VAL A 412 -4.97 21.51 -10.07
CA VAL A 412 -4.94 20.40 -9.13
C VAL A 412 -3.53 20.22 -8.58
N HIS A 413 -3.41 20.11 -7.25
CA HIS A 413 -2.14 19.91 -6.57
C HIS A 413 -2.23 18.82 -5.50
N CYS A 414 -1.08 18.27 -5.13
CA CYS A 414 -0.96 17.37 -3.99
C CYS A 414 0.27 17.75 -3.15
N ALA A 415 0.92 16.79 -2.48
CA ALA A 415 2.15 17.05 -1.75
C ALA A 415 3.40 17.12 -2.65
N GLY A 416 3.40 16.43 -3.81
CA GLY A 416 4.59 16.29 -4.66
C GLY A 416 4.32 15.81 -6.09
N GLY A 417 3.24 16.31 -6.71
CA GLY A 417 2.92 16.04 -8.12
C GLY A 417 2.19 14.74 -8.46
N MET A 418 2.62 13.57 -7.96
CA MET A 418 2.09 12.27 -8.42
C MET A 418 0.56 12.12 -8.30
N ARG A 419 -0.03 12.39 -7.12
CA ARG A 419 -1.49 12.30 -6.93
C ARG A 419 -2.25 13.37 -7.73
N ALA A 420 -1.61 14.51 -7.97
CA ALA A 420 -2.17 15.58 -8.79
C ALA A 420 -2.24 15.17 -10.27
N ALA A 421 -1.26 14.41 -10.77
CA ALA A 421 -1.28 13.86 -12.13
C ALA A 421 -2.39 12.80 -12.30
N ILE A 422 -2.54 11.89 -11.33
CA ILE A 422 -3.67 10.93 -11.32
C ILE A 422 -5.00 11.69 -11.36
N ALA A 423 -5.17 12.67 -10.47
CA ALA A 423 -6.37 13.49 -10.41
C ALA A 423 -6.60 14.30 -11.71
N ALA A 424 -5.54 14.83 -12.33
CA ALA A 424 -5.62 15.53 -13.60
C ALA A 424 -6.10 14.61 -14.73
N SER A 425 -5.65 13.35 -14.77
CA SER A 425 -6.15 12.39 -15.76
C SER A 425 -7.63 12.05 -15.57
N LEU A 426 -8.11 11.93 -14.31
CA LEU A 426 -9.52 11.72 -14.00
C LEU A 426 -10.38 12.93 -14.41
N LEU A 427 -9.87 14.14 -14.16
CA LEU A 427 -10.54 15.39 -14.54
C LEU A 427 -10.60 15.56 -16.06
N ASP A 428 -9.48 15.35 -16.77
CA ASP A 428 -9.42 15.46 -18.23
C ASP A 428 -10.33 14.42 -18.91
N ALA A 429 -10.34 13.17 -18.42
CA ALA A 429 -11.23 12.12 -18.89
C ALA A 429 -12.72 12.44 -18.70
N ALA A 430 -13.06 13.37 -17.81
CA ALA A 430 -14.40 13.91 -17.61
C ALA A 430 -14.58 15.30 -18.24
N ASP A 431 -13.77 15.62 -19.25
CA ASP A 431 -13.84 16.85 -20.04
C ASP A 431 -13.68 18.14 -19.22
N ARG A 432 -12.91 18.07 -18.12
CA ARG A 432 -12.56 19.25 -17.31
C ARG A 432 -11.26 19.87 -17.81
N GLU A 433 -11.25 21.19 -18.02
CA GLU A 433 -10.02 21.93 -18.28
C GLU A 433 -9.13 21.93 -17.02
N VAL A 434 -7.96 21.30 -17.11
CA VAL A 434 -7.10 21.05 -15.96
C VAL A 434 -5.65 21.53 -16.18
N VAL A 435 -5.03 21.99 -15.09
CA VAL A 435 -3.60 22.25 -14.96
C VAL A 435 -3.08 21.42 -13.79
N ALA A 436 -2.15 20.49 -14.06
CA ALA A 436 -1.52 19.70 -13.01
C ALA A 436 -0.34 20.46 -12.40
N VAL A 437 -0.36 20.68 -11.08
CA VAL A 437 0.75 21.27 -10.33
C VAL A 437 1.74 20.17 -9.95
N ASP A 438 2.97 20.27 -10.47
CA ASP A 438 3.99 19.21 -10.42
C ASP A 438 5.26 19.65 -9.67
N ASP A 439 5.07 20.15 -8.46
CA ASP A 439 6.12 20.45 -7.49
C ASP A 439 5.63 20.20 -6.05
N GLY A 440 6.52 20.41 -5.08
CA GLY A 440 6.25 20.12 -3.68
C GLY A 440 5.32 21.15 -3.03
N PHE A 441 4.39 20.73 -2.16
CA PHE A 441 3.50 21.65 -1.45
C PHE A 441 4.24 22.73 -0.64
N ALA A 442 5.46 22.42 -0.16
CA ALA A 442 6.31 23.38 0.53
C ALA A 442 6.67 24.61 -0.34
N ALA A 443 6.61 24.51 -1.67
CA ALA A 443 6.85 25.62 -2.58
C ALA A 443 5.68 26.62 -2.63
N ALA A 444 4.48 26.26 -2.16
CA ALA A 444 3.29 27.11 -2.24
C ALA A 444 3.47 28.43 -1.50
N GLU A 445 4.00 28.40 -0.27
CA GLU A 445 4.25 29.61 0.51
C GLU A 445 5.36 30.47 -0.12
N ALA A 446 6.43 29.84 -0.59
CA ALA A 446 7.53 30.54 -1.28
C ALA A 446 7.06 31.19 -2.60
N ALA A 447 6.04 30.62 -3.25
CA ALA A 447 5.39 31.19 -4.42
C ALA A 447 4.43 32.36 -4.10
N GLY A 448 4.29 32.76 -2.83
CA GLY A 448 3.42 33.85 -2.41
C GLY A 448 1.95 33.47 -2.24
N LEU A 449 1.61 32.17 -2.24
CA LEU A 449 0.26 31.72 -1.93
C LEU A 449 0.03 31.76 -0.41
N THR A 450 -1.10 32.32 0.00
CA THR A 450 -1.50 32.32 1.41
C THR A 450 -1.85 30.91 1.86
N ILE A 451 -1.17 30.43 2.90
CA ILE A 451 -1.45 29.15 3.54
C ILE A 451 -2.27 29.39 4.81
N ALA A 452 -3.42 28.73 4.91
CA ALA A 452 -4.20 28.69 6.14
C ALA A 452 -3.43 27.91 7.20
N ALA A 453 -3.34 28.48 8.41
CA ALA A 453 -2.76 27.81 9.57
C ALA A 453 -3.52 26.50 9.90
N PRO A 454 -2.88 25.55 10.62
CA PRO A 454 -3.54 24.33 11.04
C PRO A 454 -4.84 24.67 11.78
N ALA A 455 -5.94 24.02 11.41
CA ALA A 455 -7.19 24.18 12.14
C ALA A 455 -6.99 23.67 13.57
N SER A 456 -7.02 24.56 14.57
CA SER A 456 -6.99 24.17 15.98
C SER A 456 -8.17 23.26 16.29
N GLY A 457 -7.90 22.08 16.84
CA GLY A 457 -8.82 20.94 16.91
C GLY A 457 -10.28 21.25 17.27
N ALA A 458 -11.18 20.87 16.37
CA ALA A 458 -12.56 20.54 16.68
C ALA A 458 -12.78 19.06 16.31
N PRO A 459 -13.38 18.23 17.19
CA PRO A 459 -13.58 16.82 16.90
C PRO A 459 -14.52 16.67 15.71
N ALA A 460 -14.14 15.81 14.76
CA ALA A 460 -14.97 15.47 13.62
C ALA A 460 -16.27 14.81 14.10
N SER A 461 -17.39 15.52 13.97
CA SER A 461 -18.72 14.93 14.04
C SER A 461 -18.90 13.99 12.85
N LYS A 462 -18.62 12.69 13.04
CA LYS A 462 -19.04 11.65 12.09
C LYS A 462 -20.56 11.50 12.18
N THR A 463 -21.32 12.29 11.44
CA THR A 463 -22.72 11.95 11.15
C THR A 463 -22.72 10.82 10.13
N GLY A 464 -22.67 9.58 10.63
CA GLY A 464 -22.92 8.39 9.84
C GLY A 464 -24.36 8.42 9.33
N THR A 465 -24.50 8.57 8.01
CA THR A 465 -25.74 8.22 7.31
C THR A 465 -25.72 6.72 7.09
N ALA A 466 -26.53 5.99 7.87
CA ALA A 466 -26.82 4.59 7.60
C ALA A 466 -27.58 4.47 6.27
N PRO A 467 -27.23 3.55 5.36
CA PRO A 467 -28.09 3.24 4.24
C PRO A 467 -29.32 2.48 4.75
N ALA A 468 -30.49 3.00 4.43
CA ALA A 468 -31.76 2.31 4.67
C ALA A 468 -31.78 1.00 3.87
N ALA A 469 -32.07 -0.10 4.57
CA ALA A 469 -32.32 -1.39 3.96
C ALA A 469 -33.62 -1.37 3.14
N ALA A 470 -33.56 -1.94 1.94
CA ALA A 470 -34.69 -2.54 1.23
C ALA A 470 -34.26 -3.95 0.81
#